data_AF-A0A818BJ32-F1
#
_entry.id   AF-A0A818BJ32-F1
#
_cell.length_a   1.000
_cell.length_b   1.000
_cell.length_c   1.000
_cell.angle_alpha   90.00
_cell.angle_beta   90.00
_cell.angle_gamma   90.00
#
_symmetry.space_group_name_H-M   'P 1'
#
loop_
_entity.id
_entity.type
_entity.pdbx_description
1 polymer ?
#
loop_
_entity_poly.entity_id
_entity_poly.type
_entity_poly.pdbx_seq_one_letter_code
_entity_poly.pdbx_strand_id
1 'polypeptide(L)'
;MISEILASPDNPEETTTKADSTIFPFKNTLKLYLYNGQGNKLWSLFEQKTNLKREQTVLRLLGFLTIYLAYGWNSDFICNLIGFLYPVYASLLAIEFPEKYGKKKWRIYWTTYVSLGLIEYYRDIFAFSIPCYWLGKCLFLIWLMISEETSGIYQWIIYVFNLFTRFLLFAASHGVIEWEQKYNKPVGHPFLANVAKLLNYQLPATWEKTTEKKMRFTLLRETEEYNSIVTKFKEAMTGKYTEIVRIERIQNETWYMQYLTHHLEFKSRLGMDTEQRLYHGSTKEAADDIVKSWFNRSFAGVNGTVYGVGVYFSSDAAYSHGYARLNENGERNMFVARVLVGKTTPGNSSMKTPPPGFDSTTDGRHIFVTYHDVQAYAEYLITYK
;
A
#
# COMPACT_ATOMS: atom_id res chain seq x y z
N MET A 1 29.00 14.16 -6.30
CA MET A 1 29.71 13.84 -7.56
C MET A 1 28.74 13.89 -8.76
N ILE A 2 27.93 14.95 -8.81
CA ILE A 2 27.04 15.38 -9.89
C ILE A 2 26.93 16.91 -9.69
N SER A 3 27.98 17.67 -10.03
CA SER A 3 27.99 19.13 -9.84
C SER A 3 29.16 19.84 -10.52
N GLU A 4 29.59 19.43 -11.72
CA GLU A 4 30.76 20.08 -12.36
C GLU A 4 30.82 19.96 -13.89
N ILE A 5 29.72 20.29 -14.58
CA ILE A 5 29.74 20.53 -16.04
C ILE A 5 28.95 21.80 -16.37
N LEU A 6 29.25 22.89 -15.68
CA LEU A 6 28.79 24.24 -16.04
C LEU A 6 29.86 25.28 -15.67
N ALA A 7 30.81 25.52 -16.58
CA ALA A 7 31.54 26.79 -16.71
C ALA A 7 32.48 26.77 -17.93
N SER A 8 32.16 27.54 -18.98
CA SER A 8 33.02 28.61 -19.51
C SER A 8 32.31 29.34 -20.67
N PRO A 9 32.37 30.69 -20.75
CA PRO A 9 31.70 31.51 -21.76
C PRO A 9 32.61 31.87 -22.97
N ASP A 10 31.97 32.32 -24.06
CA ASP A 10 32.42 33.27 -25.11
C ASP A 10 32.15 32.86 -26.58
N ASN A 11 30.98 33.31 -27.07
CA ASN A 11 30.65 34.03 -28.35
C ASN A 11 30.93 33.41 -29.75
N PRO A 12 30.33 33.92 -30.87
CA PRO A 12 28.97 34.46 -31.15
C PRO A 12 28.23 33.70 -32.30
N GLU A 13 26.93 33.99 -32.43
CA GLU A 13 26.05 33.92 -33.61
C GLU A 13 26.37 32.95 -34.78
N GLU A 14 25.51 31.95 -34.96
CA GLU A 14 25.09 31.53 -36.30
C GLU A 14 23.61 31.09 -36.30
N THR A 15 22.74 32.01 -36.69
CA THR A 15 21.37 31.72 -37.11
C THR A 15 21.39 31.07 -38.48
N THR A 16 20.95 29.81 -38.62
CA THR A 16 20.14 29.36 -39.77
C THR A 16 19.43 28.02 -39.51
N THR A 17 18.16 27.97 -39.92
CA THR A 17 17.31 26.79 -40.18
C THR A 17 16.79 25.96 -38.99
N LYS A 18 15.69 26.46 -38.38
CA LYS A 18 14.70 25.66 -37.63
C LYS A 18 13.99 24.67 -38.58
N ALA A 19 14.57 23.51 -38.84
CA ALA A 19 13.83 22.38 -39.41
C ALA A 19 14.36 20.98 -38.99
N ASP A 20 15.39 20.87 -38.13
CA ASP A 20 16.13 19.62 -37.95
C ASP A 20 16.37 19.21 -36.47
N SER A 21 15.55 19.71 -35.53
CA SER A 21 15.90 19.72 -34.09
C SER A 21 15.51 18.49 -33.27
N THR A 22 14.81 17.48 -33.82
CA THR A 22 14.44 16.27 -33.06
C THR A 22 15.33 15.05 -33.35
N ILE A 23 15.97 14.97 -34.53
CA ILE A 23 16.84 13.85 -34.92
C ILE A 23 18.30 14.08 -34.46
N PHE A 24 18.74 15.34 -34.40
CA PHE A 24 20.10 15.74 -34.00
C PHE A 24 20.50 15.38 -32.56
N PRO A 25 19.63 15.49 -31.53
CA PRO A 25 19.99 15.15 -30.14
C PRO A 25 20.24 13.65 -29.92
N PHE A 26 19.47 12.80 -30.61
CA PHE A 26 19.55 11.34 -30.45
C PHE A 26 20.87 10.80 -30.99
N LYS A 27 21.29 11.24 -32.19
CA LYS A 27 22.53 10.75 -32.83
C LYS A 27 23.76 11.10 -32.00
N ASN A 28 23.79 12.28 -31.37
CA ASN A 28 24.90 12.72 -30.52
C ASN A 28 24.90 11.99 -29.17
N THR A 29 23.73 11.81 -28.55
CA THR A 29 23.58 11.00 -27.34
C THR A 29 23.99 9.55 -27.58
N LEU A 30 23.54 8.94 -28.68
CA LEU A 30 23.87 7.57 -29.07
C LEU A 30 25.39 7.38 -29.22
N LYS A 31 26.06 8.33 -29.89
CA LYS A 31 27.53 8.32 -29.99
C LYS A 31 28.18 8.35 -28.60
N LEU A 32 27.77 9.27 -27.73
CA LEU A 32 28.34 9.37 -26.38
C LEU A 32 28.22 8.03 -25.62
N TYR A 33 27.07 7.37 -25.68
CA TYR A 33 26.88 6.06 -25.04
C TYR A 33 27.71 4.94 -25.69
N LEU A 34 27.82 4.91 -27.02
CA LEU A 34 28.54 3.85 -27.75
C LEU A 34 30.06 3.93 -27.63
N TYR A 35 30.62 5.15 -27.55
CA TYR A 35 32.07 5.35 -27.45
C TYR A 35 32.57 5.45 -26.00
N ASN A 36 31.76 5.93 -25.05
CA ASN A 36 32.19 6.12 -23.65
C ASN A 36 31.59 5.10 -22.66
N GLY A 37 30.74 4.17 -23.10
CA GLY A 37 30.12 3.15 -22.24
C GLY A 37 30.99 1.91 -21.98
N GLN A 38 30.61 1.10 -20.99
CA GLN A 38 31.30 -0.15 -20.60
C GLN A 38 31.48 -1.16 -21.76
N GLY A 39 30.66 -1.08 -22.81
CA GLY A 39 30.73 -1.96 -23.99
C GLY A 39 31.73 -1.53 -25.08
N ASN A 40 32.46 -0.41 -24.91
CA ASN A 40 33.33 0.18 -25.95
C ASN A 40 34.32 -0.85 -26.55
N LYS A 41 34.91 -1.71 -25.71
CA LYS A 41 35.86 -2.75 -26.15
C LYS A 41 35.22 -3.75 -27.13
N LEU A 42 34.02 -4.23 -26.83
CA LEU A 42 33.29 -5.17 -27.71
C LEU A 42 32.91 -4.50 -29.04
N TRP A 43 32.44 -3.25 -28.98
CA TRP A 43 32.08 -2.50 -30.16
C TRP A 43 33.30 -2.20 -31.06
N SER A 44 34.48 -1.95 -30.49
CA SER A 44 35.72 -1.73 -31.24
C SER A 44 36.16 -2.96 -32.03
N LEU A 45 36.02 -4.15 -31.43
CA LEU A 45 36.32 -5.42 -32.08
C LEU A 45 35.33 -5.72 -33.21
N PHE A 46 34.06 -5.36 -33.03
CA PHE A 46 33.03 -5.55 -34.05
C PHE A 46 33.21 -4.60 -35.24
N GLU A 47 33.51 -3.33 -34.97
CA GLU A 47 33.78 -2.30 -35.99
C GLU A 47 34.99 -2.67 -36.85
N GLN A 48 36.07 -3.16 -36.23
CA GLN A 48 37.26 -3.62 -36.95
C GLN A 48 36.99 -4.80 -37.88
N LYS A 49 36.07 -5.72 -37.50
CA LYS A 49 35.73 -6.90 -38.31
C LYS A 49 34.74 -6.60 -39.44
N THR A 50 33.78 -5.71 -39.20
CA THR A 50 32.68 -5.45 -40.14
C THR A 50 32.89 -4.22 -41.02
N ASN A 51 33.87 -3.38 -40.67
CA ASN A 51 34.11 -2.07 -41.30
C ASN A 51 32.86 -1.16 -41.30
N LEU A 52 31.94 -1.38 -40.36
CA LEU A 52 30.73 -0.58 -40.19
C LEU A 52 30.82 0.23 -38.91
N LYS A 53 30.49 1.53 -39.01
CA LYS A 53 30.40 2.42 -37.84
C LYS A 53 29.31 1.94 -36.89
N ARG A 54 29.60 1.93 -35.59
CA ARG A 54 28.73 1.38 -34.53
C ARG A 54 27.32 1.98 -34.53
N GLU A 55 27.20 3.31 -34.62
CA GLU A 55 25.90 3.99 -34.73
C GLU A 55 25.08 3.52 -35.93
N GLN A 56 25.70 3.26 -37.09
CA GLN A 56 24.97 2.76 -38.26
C GLN A 56 24.45 1.34 -38.04
N THR A 57 25.25 0.50 -37.37
CA THR A 57 24.83 -0.86 -36.99
C THR A 57 23.63 -0.82 -36.03
N VAL A 58 23.68 0.01 -34.99
CA VAL A 58 22.57 0.15 -34.03
C VAL A 58 21.31 0.68 -34.71
N LEU A 59 21.43 1.69 -35.58
CA LEU A 59 20.29 2.21 -36.34
C LEU A 59 19.68 1.16 -37.27
N ARG A 60 20.50 0.33 -37.94
CA ARG A 60 20.03 -0.79 -38.77
C ARG A 60 19.29 -1.85 -37.94
N LEU A 61 19.82 -2.19 -36.77
CA LEU A 61 19.17 -3.15 -35.86
C LEU A 61 17.83 -2.60 -35.32
N LEU A 62 17.78 -1.32 -34.95
CA LEU A 62 16.53 -0.67 -34.53
C LEU A 62 15.50 -0.62 -35.66
N GLY A 63 15.93 -0.31 -36.88
CA GLY A 63 15.08 -0.33 -38.07
C GLY A 63 14.53 -1.72 -38.36
N PHE A 64 15.38 -2.74 -38.31
CA PHE A 64 14.97 -4.14 -38.46
C PHE A 64 13.99 -4.56 -37.37
N LEU A 65 14.26 -4.24 -36.10
CA LEU A 65 13.38 -4.54 -34.97
C LEU A 65 12.01 -3.86 -35.13
N THR A 66 11.98 -2.60 -35.60
CA THR A 66 10.74 -1.86 -35.85
C THR A 66 9.89 -2.55 -36.91
N ILE A 67 10.51 -2.95 -38.04
CA ILE A 67 9.82 -3.67 -39.11
C ILE A 67 9.34 -5.05 -38.62
N TYR A 68 10.15 -5.74 -37.84
CA TYR A 68 9.80 -7.03 -37.26
C TYR A 68 8.64 -6.91 -36.27
N LEU A 69 8.59 -5.89 -35.41
CA LEU A 69 7.47 -5.68 -34.50
C LEU A 69 6.18 -5.29 -35.24
N ALA A 70 6.29 -4.72 -36.45
CA ALA A 70 5.13 -4.37 -37.27
C ALA A 70 4.54 -5.57 -38.03
N TYR A 71 5.38 -6.43 -38.59
CA TYR A 71 4.96 -7.47 -39.55
C TYR A 71 5.53 -8.87 -39.29
N GLY A 72 6.44 -9.00 -38.33
CA GLY A 72 7.14 -10.23 -38.03
C GLY A 72 6.24 -11.28 -37.38
N TRP A 73 6.52 -12.54 -37.71
CA TRP A 73 5.91 -13.68 -37.04
C TRP A 73 6.31 -13.68 -35.56
N ASN A 74 5.36 -13.97 -34.66
CA ASN A 74 5.60 -14.01 -33.22
C ASN A 74 6.15 -12.67 -32.64
N SER A 75 5.72 -11.54 -33.21
CA SER A 75 6.09 -10.18 -32.75
C SER A 75 5.60 -9.88 -31.33
N ASP A 76 4.58 -10.59 -30.86
CA ASP A 76 4.11 -10.61 -29.48
C ASP A 76 5.18 -11.04 -28.49
N PHE A 77 5.91 -12.12 -28.81
CA PHE A 77 6.99 -12.61 -27.95
C PHE A 77 8.09 -11.55 -27.77
N ILE A 78 8.52 -10.91 -28.86
CA ILE A 78 9.56 -9.87 -28.81
C ILE A 78 9.07 -8.62 -28.08
N CYS A 79 7.83 -8.17 -28.35
CA CYS A 79 7.23 -7.05 -27.63
C CYS A 79 7.17 -7.31 -26.12
N ASN A 80 6.73 -8.51 -25.72
CA ASN A 80 6.62 -8.90 -24.32
C ASN A 80 7.99 -9.03 -23.65
N LEU A 81 9.00 -9.54 -24.36
CA LEU A 81 10.37 -9.64 -23.85
C LEU A 81 10.97 -8.24 -23.56
N ILE A 82 10.79 -7.29 -24.49
CA ILE A 82 11.20 -5.88 -24.31
C ILE A 82 10.43 -5.25 -23.15
N GLY A 83 9.12 -5.48 -23.10
CA GLY A 83 8.24 -5.03 -22.02
C GLY A 83 8.53 -5.66 -20.65
N PHE A 84 9.38 -6.67 -20.56
CA PHE A 84 9.67 -7.40 -19.33
C PHE A 84 11.07 -7.12 -18.78
N LEU A 85 12.12 -7.27 -19.60
CA LEU A 85 13.50 -7.36 -19.12
C LEU A 85 13.98 -6.09 -18.39
N TYR A 86 13.82 -4.92 -18.99
CA TYR A 86 14.25 -3.66 -18.38
C TYR A 86 13.44 -3.31 -17.13
N PRO A 87 12.09 -3.36 -17.15
CA PRO A 87 11.27 -3.12 -15.96
C PRO A 87 11.56 -4.06 -14.79
N VAL A 88 11.92 -5.33 -15.04
CA VAL A 88 12.35 -6.26 -13.97
C VAL A 88 13.62 -5.74 -13.32
N TYR A 89 14.65 -5.44 -14.10
CA TYR A 89 15.90 -4.89 -13.59
C TYR A 89 15.68 -3.60 -12.80
N ALA A 90 14.88 -2.69 -13.33
CA ALA A 90 14.60 -1.42 -12.67
C ALA A 90 13.74 -1.57 -11.40
N SER A 91 12.83 -2.56 -11.37
CA SER A 91 12.05 -2.90 -10.18
C SER A 91 12.95 -3.43 -9.05
N LEU A 92 13.97 -4.24 -9.37
CA LEU A 92 14.94 -4.73 -8.39
C LEU A 92 15.74 -3.57 -7.79
N LEU A 93 16.21 -2.64 -8.62
CA LEU A 93 16.88 -1.42 -8.14
C LEU A 93 15.97 -0.54 -7.27
N ALA A 94 14.68 -0.45 -7.58
CA ALA A 94 13.72 0.30 -6.76
C ALA A 94 13.40 -0.39 -5.41
N ILE A 95 13.60 -1.71 -5.32
CA ILE A 95 13.51 -2.44 -4.05
C ILE A 95 14.76 -2.21 -3.20
N GLU A 96 15.94 -2.31 -3.80
CA GLU A 96 17.24 -2.17 -3.14
C GLU A 96 17.55 -0.72 -2.74
N PHE A 97 17.23 0.24 -3.61
CA PHE A 97 17.51 1.67 -3.43
C PHE A 97 16.23 2.53 -3.55
N PRO A 98 15.32 2.44 -2.56
CA PRO A 98 13.99 3.07 -2.63
C PRO A 98 14.03 4.60 -2.73
N GLU A 99 15.01 5.26 -2.11
CA GLU A 99 15.13 6.72 -2.12
C GLU A 99 15.51 7.31 -3.49
N LYS A 100 16.14 6.50 -4.34
CA LYS A 100 16.65 6.96 -5.64
C LYS A 100 15.75 6.60 -6.83
N TYR A 101 15.06 5.46 -6.79
CA TYR A 101 14.40 4.90 -7.98
C TYR A 101 12.87 4.77 -7.90
N GLY A 102 12.24 5.15 -6.77
CA GLY A 102 10.78 5.32 -6.66
C GLY A 102 9.95 4.06 -6.92
N LYS A 103 9.35 3.46 -5.87
CA LYS A 103 8.54 2.22 -6.00
C LYS A 103 7.20 2.39 -6.73
N LYS A 104 6.69 3.63 -6.87
CA LYS A 104 5.35 3.91 -7.39
C LYS A 104 5.26 3.70 -8.91
N LYS A 105 6.21 4.24 -9.68
CA LYS A 105 6.29 4.07 -11.14
C LYS A 105 6.20 2.62 -11.59
N TRP A 106 7.02 1.75 -11.01
CA TRP A 106 7.09 0.34 -11.45
C TRP A 106 5.83 -0.44 -11.14
N ARG A 107 5.14 -0.12 -10.05
CA ARG A 107 3.83 -0.72 -9.74
C ARG A 107 2.80 -0.38 -10.82
N ILE A 108 2.76 0.87 -11.27
CA ILE A 108 1.85 1.32 -12.33
C ILE A 108 2.19 0.62 -13.64
N TYR A 109 3.48 0.59 -14.01
CA TYR A 109 3.96 -0.08 -15.21
C TYR A 109 3.48 -1.54 -15.27
N TRP A 110 3.70 -2.32 -14.20
CA TRP A 110 3.31 -3.72 -14.15
C TRP A 110 1.79 -3.92 -14.23
N THR A 111 1.02 -3.08 -13.56
CA THR A 111 -0.45 -3.12 -13.66
C THR A 111 -0.91 -2.90 -15.10
N THR A 112 -0.35 -1.91 -15.80
CA THR A 112 -0.68 -1.65 -17.21
C THR A 112 -0.23 -2.79 -18.12
N TYR A 113 0.99 -3.30 -17.95
CA TYR A 113 1.54 -4.42 -18.73
C TYR A 113 0.64 -5.68 -18.65
N VAL A 114 0.25 -6.08 -17.44
CA VAL A 114 -0.63 -7.24 -17.22
C VAL A 114 -2.03 -7.00 -17.77
N SER A 115 -2.57 -5.78 -17.62
CA SER A 115 -3.90 -5.46 -18.13
C SER A 115 -3.97 -5.54 -19.66
N LEU A 116 -2.92 -5.08 -20.37
CA LEU A 116 -2.82 -5.26 -21.82
C LEU A 116 -2.81 -6.74 -22.20
N GLY A 117 -2.10 -7.58 -21.44
CA GLY A 117 -2.12 -9.04 -21.63
C GLY A 117 -3.51 -9.67 -21.43
N LEU A 118 -4.30 -9.17 -20.48
CA LEU A 118 -5.70 -9.62 -20.30
C LEU A 118 -6.59 -9.22 -21.47
N ILE A 119 -6.42 -8.02 -22.02
CA ILE A 119 -7.15 -7.59 -23.23
C ILE A 119 -6.77 -8.48 -24.42
N GLU A 120 -5.48 -8.82 -24.54
CA GLU A 120 -4.95 -9.69 -25.58
C GLU A 120 -5.51 -11.12 -25.50
N TYR A 121 -5.75 -11.64 -24.28
CA TYR A 121 -6.38 -12.94 -24.09
C TYR A 121 -7.78 -13.03 -24.72
N TYR A 122 -8.54 -11.95 -24.70
CA TYR A 122 -9.88 -11.88 -25.30
C TYR A 122 -9.88 -11.34 -26.74
N ARG A 123 -8.71 -11.18 -27.36
CA ARG A 123 -8.58 -10.65 -28.73
C ARG A 123 -9.32 -11.49 -29.77
N ASP A 124 -9.46 -12.80 -29.57
CA ASP A 124 -10.21 -13.65 -30.50
C ASP A 124 -11.71 -13.34 -30.49
N ILE A 125 -12.23 -12.74 -29.40
CA ILE A 125 -13.62 -12.27 -29.27
C ILE A 125 -13.76 -10.88 -29.89
N PHE A 126 -12.79 -9.99 -29.64
CA PHE A 126 -12.72 -8.66 -30.23
C PHE A 126 -11.83 -8.72 -31.47
N ALA A 127 -12.40 -9.11 -32.62
CA ALA A 127 -11.71 -9.23 -33.91
C ALA A 127 -11.18 -7.90 -34.48
N PHE A 128 -10.39 -7.16 -33.69
CA PHE A 128 -9.60 -6.01 -34.06
C PHE A 128 -8.26 -6.50 -34.56
N SER A 129 -8.19 -6.76 -35.87
CA SER A 129 -6.92 -6.88 -36.57
C SER A 129 -6.32 -5.48 -36.75
N ILE A 130 -5.89 -4.84 -35.65
CA ILE A 130 -5.15 -3.57 -35.71
C ILE A 130 -3.78 -3.87 -36.33
N PRO A 131 -3.49 -3.35 -37.53
CA PRO A 131 -2.17 -3.53 -38.14
C PRO A 131 -1.10 -2.92 -37.24
N CYS A 132 0.06 -3.58 -37.11
CA CYS A 132 1.17 -3.11 -36.28
C CYS A 132 0.86 -2.95 -34.77
N TYR A 133 -0.16 -3.64 -34.24
CA TYR A 133 -0.52 -3.60 -32.81
C TYR A 133 0.69 -3.81 -31.90
N TRP A 134 1.52 -4.82 -32.18
CA TRP A 134 2.69 -5.15 -31.35
C TRP A 134 3.74 -4.05 -31.34
N LEU A 135 3.96 -3.38 -32.48
CA LEU A 135 4.80 -2.18 -32.52
C LEU A 135 4.20 -1.06 -31.66
N GLY A 136 2.90 -0.79 -31.79
CA GLY A 136 2.20 0.22 -30.99
C GLY A 136 2.28 -0.06 -29.48
N LYS A 137 2.02 -1.31 -29.07
CA LYS A 137 2.17 -1.77 -27.69
C LYS A 137 3.60 -1.58 -27.20
N CYS A 138 4.59 -2.00 -27.98
CA CYS A 138 6.00 -1.88 -27.61
C CYS A 138 6.41 -0.42 -27.41
N LEU A 139 6.02 0.48 -28.33
CA LEU A 139 6.28 1.91 -28.21
C LEU A 139 5.60 2.51 -26.97
N PHE A 140 4.36 2.13 -26.69
CA PHE A 140 3.63 2.56 -25.51
C PHE A 140 4.30 2.10 -24.20
N LEU A 141 4.74 0.84 -24.14
CA LEU A 141 5.46 0.31 -22.98
C LEU A 141 6.80 1.00 -22.79
N ILE A 142 7.58 1.23 -23.85
CA ILE A 142 8.84 1.99 -23.79
C ILE A 142 8.57 3.41 -23.31
N TRP A 143 7.53 4.07 -23.83
CA TRP A 143 7.11 5.38 -23.36
C TRP A 143 6.80 5.38 -21.85
N LEU A 144 6.11 4.34 -21.35
CA LEU A 144 5.86 4.18 -19.91
C LEU A 144 7.15 4.00 -19.08
N MET A 145 8.16 3.35 -19.64
CA MET A 145 9.47 3.17 -18.98
C MET A 145 10.22 4.50 -18.84
N ILE A 146 10.15 5.38 -19.84
CA ILE A 146 10.95 6.61 -19.88
C ILE A 146 10.28 7.80 -19.22
N SER A 147 8.95 7.91 -19.27
CA SER A 147 8.31 9.15 -18.82
C SER A 147 8.21 9.28 -17.30
N GLU A 148 8.08 10.56 -16.91
CA GLU A 148 8.17 11.06 -15.56
C GLU A 148 6.82 10.98 -14.84
N GLU A 149 6.86 10.71 -13.53
CA GLU A 149 5.67 10.53 -12.68
C GLU A 149 4.77 11.78 -12.62
N THR A 150 5.29 12.95 -12.99
CA THR A 150 4.62 14.25 -12.98
C THR A 150 3.84 14.56 -14.25
N SER A 151 3.99 13.78 -15.31
CA SER A 151 3.30 14.04 -16.57
C SER A 151 1.78 13.80 -16.45
N GLY A 152 0.97 14.74 -16.95
CA GLY A 152 -0.50 14.66 -16.85
C GLY A 152 -1.10 13.41 -17.51
N ILE A 153 -0.47 12.89 -18.56
CA ILE A 153 -0.89 11.66 -19.25
C ILE A 153 -0.70 10.44 -18.34
N TYR A 154 0.36 10.39 -17.54
CA TYR A 154 0.56 9.31 -16.55
C TYR A 154 -0.54 9.32 -15.49
N GLN A 155 -0.93 10.51 -15.01
CA GLN A 155 -2.00 10.64 -14.04
C GLN A 155 -3.36 10.25 -14.63
N TRP A 156 -3.62 10.61 -15.89
CA TRP A 156 -4.84 10.22 -16.59
C TRP A 156 -4.92 8.70 -16.80
N ILE A 157 -3.80 8.05 -17.17
CA ILE A 157 -3.71 6.58 -17.24
C ILE A 157 -4.05 5.97 -15.88
N ILE A 158 -3.46 6.45 -14.77
CA ILE A 158 -3.80 5.98 -13.43
C ILE A 158 -5.30 6.14 -13.15
N TYR A 159 -5.90 7.26 -13.52
CA TYR A 159 -7.33 7.52 -13.31
C TYR A 159 -8.21 6.54 -14.08
N VAL A 160 -7.96 6.37 -15.39
CA VAL A 160 -8.74 5.46 -16.25
C VAL A 160 -8.53 4.00 -15.83
N PHE A 161 -7.30 3.60 -15.48
CA PHE A 161 -7.02 2.25 -15.00
C PHE A 161 -7.63 1.98 -13.62
N ASN A 162 -7.63 2.96 -12.70
CA ASN A 162 -8.34 2.84 -11.42
C ASN A 162 -9.85 2.73 -11.62
N LEU A 163 -10.41 3.46 -12.60
CA LEU A 163 -11.82 3.34 -12.95
C LEU A 163 -12.14 1.96 -13.53
N PHE A 164 -11.29 1.43 -14.40
CA PHE A 164 -11.46 0.10 -14.99
C PHE A 164 -11.29 -1.03 -13.96
N THR A 165 -10.30 -0.95 -13.07
CA THR A 165 -10.15 -1.92 -11.97
C THR A 165 -11.30 -1.84 -10.98
N ARG A 166 -11.78 -0.64 -10.63
CA ARG A 166 -13.02 -0.48 -9.84
C ARG A 166 -14.23 -1.07 -10.57
N PHE A 167 -14.34 -0.89 -11.88
CA PHE A 167 -15.40 -1.48 -12.69
C PHE A 167 -15.31 -3.01 -12.71
N LEU A 168 -14.13 -3.60 -12.90
CA LEU A 168 -13.95 -5.05 -12.85
C LEU A 168 -14.27 -5.62 -11.47
N LEU A 169 -13.85 -4.95 -10.40
CA LEU A 169 -14.19 -5.34 -9.03
C LEU A 169 -15.70 -5.22 -8.78
N PHE A 170 -16.34 -4.17 -9.29
CA PHE A 170 -17.77 -3.96 -9.21
C PHE A 170 -18.57 -4.98 -10.03
N ALA A 171 -18.12 -5.30 -11.24
CA ALA A 171 -18.75 -6.30 -12.11
C ALA A 171 -18.57 -7.71 -11.52
N ALA A 172 -17.38 -8.02 -10.99
CA ALA A 172 -17.14 -9.26 -10.26
C ALA A 172 -18.03 -9.33 -8.99
N SER A 173 -18.19 -8.22 -8.25
CA SER A 173 -19.08 -8.21 -7.08
C SER A 173 -20.55 -8.36 -7.46
N HIS A 174 -21.00 -7.76 -8.57
CA HIS A 174 -22.39 -7.91 -9.04
C HIS A 174 -22.65 -9.32 -9.56
N GLY A 175 -21.73 -9.90 -10.33
CA GLY A 175 -21.82 -11.30 -10.74
C GLY A 175 -21.86 -12.27 -9.55
N VAL A 176 -21.14 -11.95 -8.47
CA VAL A 176 -21.21 -12.69 -7.20
C VAL A 176 -22.59 -12.51 -6.55
N ILE A 177 -23.10 -11.28 -6.43
CA ILE A 177 -24.42 -11.00 -5.82
C ILE A 177 -25.54 -11.69 -6.60
N GLU A 178 -25.53 -11.61 -7.93
CA GLU A 178 -26.53 -12.28 -8.79
C GLU A 178 -26.45 -13.81 -8.67
N TRP A 179 -25.24 -14.37 -8.58
CA TRP A 179 -25.06 -15.80 -8.37
C TRP A 179 -25.60 -16.25 -7.01
N GLU A 180 -25.32 -15.50 -5.94
CA GLU A 180 -25.83 -15.79 -4.59
C GLU A 180 -27.36 -15.73 -4.55
N GLN A 181 -27.96 -14.72 -5.18
CA GLN A 181 -29.41 -14.60 -5.31
C GLN A 181 -30.02 -15.75 -6.12
N LYS A 182 -29.38 -16.16 -7.22
CA LYS A 182 -29.90 -17.18 -8.13
C LYS A 182 -29.83 -18.60 -7.56
N TYR A 183 -28.78 -18.91 -6.80
CA TYR A 183 -28.53 -20.28 -6.33
C TYR A 183 -28.72 -20.46 -4.82
N ASN A 184 -29.06 -19.40 -4.09
CA ASN A 184 -29.21 -19.36 -2.63
C ASN A 184 -28.07 -20.10 -1.90
N LYS A 185 -26.86 -19.97 -2.45
CA LYS A 185 -25.61 -20.52 -1.93
C LYS A 185 -24.62 -19.37 -1.89
N PRO A 186 -23.83 -19.23 -0.82
CA PRO A 186 -22.73 -18.26 -0.82
C PRO A 186 -21.68 -18.70 -1.84
N VAL A 187 -21.14 -17.76 -2.63
CA VAL A 187 -19.96 -18.07 -3.44
C VAL A 187 -18.87 -18.41 -2.43
N GLY A 188 -18.19 -19.55 -2.59
CA GLY A 188 -17.30 -20.15 -1.59
C GLY A 188 -16.08 -19.32 -1.16
N HIS A 189 -16.01 -18.01 -1.48
CA HIS A 189 -14.96 -17.13 -1.01
C HIS A 189 -15.53 -15.81 -0.42
N PRO A 190 -15.63 -15.69 0.93
CA PRO A 190 -16.11 -14.50 1.65
C PRO A 190 -15.44 -13.18 1.28
N PHE A 191 -14.26 -13.26 0.65
CA PHE A 191 -13.46 -12.12 0.22
C PHE A 191 -14.19 -11.17 -0.74
N LEU A 192 -14.88 -11.64 -1.78
CA LEU A 192 -15.46 -10.74 -2.79
C LEU A 192 -16.65 -9.93 -2.23
N ALA A 193 -17.49 -10.57 -1.41
CA ALA A 193 -18.57 -9.89 -0.69
C ALA A 193 -18.02 -8.84 0.31
N ASN A 194 -16.92 -9.15 0.99
CA ASN A 194 -16.26 -8.21 1.90
C ASN A 194 -15.59 -7.06 1.13
N VAL A 195 -14.99 -7.31 -0.03
CA VAL A 195 -14.43 -6.26 -0.90
C VAL A 195 -15.52 -5.29 -1.35
N ALA A 196 -16.69 -5.78 -1.79
CA ALA A 196 -17.80 -4.92 -2.17
C ALA A 196 -18.30 -4.03 -1.01
N LYS A 197 -18.39 -4.59 0.20
CA LYS A 197 -18.74 -3.84 1.42
C LYS A 197 -17.69 -2.77 1.75
N LEU A 198 -16.41 -3.07 1.60
CA LEU A 198 -15.32 -2.14 1.85
C LEU A 198 -15.25 -1.01 0.82
N LEU A 199 -15.53 -1.29 -0.46
CA LEU A 199 -15.56 -0.28 -1.52
C LEU A 199 -16.65 0.78 -1.31
N ASN A 200 -17.75 0.39 -0.66
CA ASN A 200 -18.86 1.29 -0.32
C ASN A 200 -18.76 1.84 1.11
N TYR A 201 -17.74 1.47 1.89
CA TYR A 201 -17.65 1.85 3.29
C TYR A 201 -17.29 3.34 3.41
N GLN A 202 -18.14 4.09 4.11
CA GLN A 202 -17.85 5.47 4.48
C GLN A 202 -17.21 5.50 5.86
N LEU A 203 -16.16 6.32 6.01
CA LEU A 203 -15.55 6.58 7.31
C LEU A 203 -16.61 7.03 8.31
N PRO A 204 -16.42 6.77 9.62
CA PRO A 204 -17.41 7.15 10.63
C PRO A 204 -17.76 8.63 10.51
N ALA A 205 -19.06 8.95 10.50
CA ALA A 205 -19.53 10.33 10.33
C ALA A 205 -19.06 11.27 11.45
N THR A 206 -18.67 10.72 12.60
CA THR A 206 -18.08 11.44 13.73
C THR A 206 -16.63 11.86 13.48
N TRP A 207 -15.97 11.36 12.44
CA TRP A 207 -14.59 11.73 12.13
C TRP A 207 -14.50 13.13 11.53
N GLU A 208 -13.64 13.94 12.11
CA GLU A 208 -13.33 15.27 11.61
C GLU A 208 -12.55 15.17 10.30
N LYS A 209 -12.97 15.93 9.29
CA LYS A 209 -12.29 16.00 8.00
C LYS A 209 -11.10 16.96 8.12
N THR A 210 -9.91 16.50 7.75
CA THR A 210 -8.70 17.33 7.74
C THR A 210 -7.86 17.07 6.48
N THR A 211 -7.13 18.09 6.04
CA THR A 211 -6.14 17.99 4.95
C THR A 211 -4.74 17.62 5.48
N GLU A 212 -4.52 17.70 6.79
CA GLU A 212 -3.25 17.39 7.44
C GLU A 212 -3.20 15.96 7.97
N LYS A 213 -2.01 15.38 8.11
CA LYS A 213 -1.80 14.05 8.72
C LYS A 213 -1.98 14.05 10.26
N LYS A 214 -2.98 14.77 10.77
CA LYS A 214 -3.34 14.78 12.18
C LYS A 214 -4.15 13.53 12.50
N MET A 215 -3.74 12.78 13.52
CA MET A 215 -4.39 11.52 13.93
C MET A 215 -5.13 11.61 15.27
N ARG A 216 -4.86 12.63 16.10
CA ARG A 216 -5.51 12.82 17.40
C ARG A 216 -6.44 14.02 17.39
N PHE A 217 -7.67 13.83 17.83
CA PHE A 217 -8.70 14.84 17.85
C PHE A 217 -9.30 14.94 19.25
N THR A 218 -9.00 16.03 19.95
CA THR A 218 -9.50 16.25 21.32
C THR A 218 -11.02 16.37 21.30
N LEU A 219 -11.69 15.52 22.06
CA LEU A 219 -13.14 15.59 22.22
C LEU A 219 -13.51 16.80 23.08
N LEU A 220 -14.52 17.55 22.63
CA LEU A 220 -15.10 18.62 23.42
C LEU A 220 -15.82 18.01 24.63
N ARG A 221 -15.60 18.63 25.79
CA ARG A 221 -16.29 18.28 27.04
C ARG A 221 -17.80 18.40 26.79
N GLU A 222 -18.58 17.56 27.48
CA GLU A 222 -20.06 17.55 27.45
C GLU A 222 -20.70 17.04 26.16
N THR A 223 -19.93 16.71 25.12
CA THR A 223 -20.47 15.98 23.96
C THR A 223 -20.95 14.59 24.35
N GLU A 224 -21.94 14.06 23.63
CA GLU A 224 -22.44 12.69 23.86
C GLU A 224 -21.33 11.66 23.74
N GLU A 225 -20.44 11.82 22.75
CA GLU A 225 -19.27 10.97 22.56
C GLU A 225 -18.35 11.01 23.79
N TYR A 226 -17.98 12.20 24.27
CA TYR A 226 -17.14 12.35 25.47
C TYR A 226 -17.80 11.71 26.70
N ASN A 227 -19.07 12.00 26.94
CA ASN A 227 -19.81 11.48 28.09
C ASN A 227 -19.91 9.94 28.05
N SER A 228 -20.10 9.34 26.86
CA SER A 228 -20.19 7.88 26.71
C SER A 228 -18.91 7.16 27.14
N ILE A 229 -17.74 7.78 26.94
CA ILE A 229 -16.44 7.24 27.34
C ILE A 229 -16.18 7.52 28.83
N VAL A 230 -16.45 8.74 29.27
CA VAL A 230 -16.21 9.16 30.65
C VAL A 230 -17.04 8.40 31.67
N THR A 231 -18.31 8.11 31.40
CA THR A 231 -19.18 7.38 32.33
C THR A 231 -18.60 6.01 32.66
N LYS A 232 -18.28 5.21 31.63
CA LYS A 232 -17.70 3.87 31.81
C LYS A 232 -16.33 3.91 32.49
N PHE A 233 -15.49 4.88 32.12
CA PHE A 233 -14.18 5.04 32.73
C PHE A 233 -14.29 5.43 34.21
N LYS A 234 -15.17 6.38 34.55
CA LYS A 234 -15.44 6.81 35.93
C LYS A 234 -15.85 5.65 36.83
N GLU A 235 -16.81 4.85 36.38
CA GLU A 235 -17.30 3.68 37.09
C GLU A 235 -16.15 2.71 37.38
N ALA A 236 -15.37 2.34 36.35
CA ALA A 236 -14.27 1.40 36.47
C ALA A 236 -13.06 1.93 37.27
N MET A 237 -12.84 3.25 37.30
CA MET A 237 -11.65 3.87 37.88
C MET A 237 -11.92 4.62 39.20
N THR A 238 -13.02 4.31 39.87
CA THR A 238 -13.41 4.94 41.14
C THR A 238 -12.25 4.92 42.16
N GLY A 239 -11.82 6.10 42.61
CA GLY A 239 -10.74 6.28 43.59
C GLY A 239 -9.31 6.04 43.09
N LYS A 240 -9.09 5.86 41.78
CA LYS A 240 -7.77 5.57 41.18
C LYS A 240 -7.14 6.71 40.38
N TYR A 241 -7.84 7.83 40.24
CA TYR A 241 -7.39 9.01 39.51
C TYR A 241 -8.00 10.28 40.12
N THR A 242 -7.39 11.43 39.89
CA THR A 242 -7.86 12.73 40.39
C THR A 242 -8.60 13.53 39.32
N GLU A 243 -8.12 13.52 38.07
CA GLU A 243 -8.74 14.26 36.98
C GLU A 243 -8.53 13.59 35.61
N ILE A 244 -9.50 13.75 34.70
CA ILE A 244 -9.32 13.48 33.28
C ILE A 244 -8.83 14.78 32.63
N VAL A 245 -7.60 14.77 32.11
CA VAL A 245 -7.00 15.93 31.45
C VAL A 245 -7.65 16.15 30.09
N ARG A 246 -7.70 15.10 29.26
CA ARG A 246 -8.29 15.11 27.91
C ARG A 246 -8.62 13.69 27.44
N ILE A 247 -9.55 13.62 26.48
CA ILE A 247 -9.85 12.42 25.70
C ILE A 247 -9.65 12.78 24.24
N GLU A 248 -8.85 12.00 23.54
CA GLU A 248 -8.52 12.21 22.13
C GLU A 248 -9.06 11.04 21.31
N ARG A 249 -9.94 11.32 20.34
CA ARG A 249 -10.34 10.35 19.31
C ARG A 249 -9.19 10.16 18.35
N ILE A 250 -8.89 8.90 18.05
CA ILE A 250 -7.84 8.54 17.12
C ILE A 250 -8.49 8.30 15.76
N GLN A 251 -8.01 9.00 14.75
CA GLN A 251 -8.45 8.87 13.36
C GLN A 251 -7.27 8.45 12.50
N ASN A 252 -7.04 7.14 12.43
CA ASN A 252 -6.05 6.57 11.54
C ASN A 252 -6.77 5.71 10.48
N GLU A 253 -7.12 6.35 9.36
CA GLU A 253 -7.90 5.74 8.28
C GLU A 253 -7.27 4.44 7.75
N THR A 254 -5.94 4.44 7.57
CA THR A 254 -5.24 3.26 7.02
C THR A 254 -5.41 2.03 7.91
N TRP A 255 -5.28 2.20 9.23
CA TRP A 255 -5.45 1.09 10.18
C TRP A 255 -6.90 0.76 10.44
N TYR A 256 -7.77 1.77 10.45
CA TYR A 256 -9.20 1.55 10.58
C TYR A 256 -9.75 0.69 9.44
N MET A 257 -9.29 0.90 8.20
CA MET A 257 -9.69 0.07 7.06
C MET A 257 -9.18 -1.37 7.15
N GLN A 258 -7.96 -1.59 7.69
CA GLN A 258 -7.44 -2.94 7.92
C GLN A 258 -8.19 -3.66 9.04
N TYR A 259 -8.43 -2.96 10.14
CA TYR A 259 -9.27 -3.42 11.24
C TYR A 259 -10.67 -3.83 10.74
N LEU A 260 -11.32 -2.95 9.98
CA LEU A 260 -12.66 -3.18 9.45
C LEU A 260 -12.71 -4.39 8.51
N THR A 261 -11.68 -4.59 7.69
CA THR A 261 -11.56 -5.77 6.84
C THR A 261 -11.56 -7.05 7.68
N HIS A 262 -10.80 -7.07 8.78
CA HIS A 262 -10.80 -8.18 9.73
C HIS A 262 -12.12 -8.30 10.49
N HIS A 263 -12.78 -7.19 10.84
CA HIS A 263 -14.07 -7.20 11.51
C HIS A 263 -15.15 -7.88 10.67
N LEU A 264 -15.19 -7.55 9.37
CA LEU A 264 -16.11 -8.19 8.41
C LEU A 264 -15.82 -9.68 8.24
N GLU A 265 -14.54 -10.07 8.23
CA GLU A 265 -14.13 -11.48 8.21
C GLU A 265 -14.62 -12.22 9.46
N PHE A 266 -14.33 -11.69 10.66
CA PHE A 266 -14.74 -12.27 11.93
C PHE A 266 -16.26 -12.44 11.98
N LYS A 267 -17.01 -11.39 11.62
CA LYS A 267 -18.47 -11.39 11.63
C LYS A 267 -19.04 -12.42 10.64
N SER A 268 -18.44 -12.55 9.46
CA SER A 268 -18.84 -13.53 8.46
C SER A 268 -18.53 -14.97 8.89
N ARG A 269 -17.34 -15.21 9.46
CA ARG A 269 -16.88 -16.55 9.87
C ARG A 269 -17.58 -17.05 11.14
N LEU A 270 -17.83 -16.15 12.09
CA LEU A 270 -18.39 -16.50 13.40
C LEU A 270 -19.92 -16.37 13.44
N GLY A 271 -20.53 -15.70 12.45
CA GLY A 271 -21.97 -15.46 12.41
C GLY A 271 -22.48 -14.47 13.47
N MET A 272 -21.58 -13.81 14.19
CA MET A 272 -21.92 -12.85 15.24
C MET A 272 -20.86 -11.75 15.35
N ASP A 273 -21.24 -10.62 15.95
CA ASP A 273 -20.30 -9.56 16.27
C ASP A 273 -19.53 -9.89 17.55
N THR A 274 -18.22 -10.00 17.44
CA THR A 274 -17.32 -10.30 18.58
C THR A 274 -16.40 -9.14 18.91
N GLU A 275 -16.67 -7.95 18.36
CA GLU A 275 -15.97 -6.74 18.77
C GLU A 275 -16.30 -6.41 20.24
N GLN A 276 -15.27 -6.09 21.02
CA GLN A 276 -15.41 -5.50 22.34
C GLN A 276 -14.59 -4.22 22.46
N ARG A 277 -15.11 -3.25 23.22
CA ARG A 277 -14.32 -2.09 23.66
C ARG A 277 -13.57 -2.45 24.93
N LEU A 278 -12.24 -2.49 24.84
CA LEU A 278 -11.35 -2.88 25.93
C LEU A 278 -10.30 -1.79 26.20
N TYR A 279 -9.70 -1.83 27.38
CA TYR A 279 -8.69 -0.89 27.85
C TYR A 279 -7.27 -1.43 27.63
N HIS A 280 -6.33 -0.52 27.38
CA HIS A 280 -4.89 -0.82 27.32
C HIS A 280 -4.09 0.34 27.93
N GLY A 281 -3.50 0.12 29.10
CA GLY A 281 -2.63 1.08 29.75
C GLY A 281 -1.24 1.10 29.14
N SER A 282 -0.67 2.28 28.91
CA SER A 282 0.63 2.42 28.26
C SER A 282 1.44 3.60 28.81
N THR A 283 2.75 3.60 28.55
CA THR A 283 3.62 4.78 28.71
C THR A 283 3.26 5.85 27.67
N LYS A 284 3.66 7.10 27.89
CA LYS A 284 3.42 8.18 26.93
C LYS A 284 4.10 7.89 25.57
N GLU A 285 5.32 7.39 25.60
CA GLU A 285 6.15 7.15 24.42
C GLU A 285 5.52 6.06 23.54
N ALA A 286 5.21 4.91 24.13
CA ALA A 286 4.51 3.84 23.43
C ALA A 286 3.11 4.27 22.95
N ALA A 287 2.39 5.13 23.67
CA ALA A 287 1.11 5.66 23.19
C ALA A 287 1.27 6.58 21.96
N ASP A 288 2.36 7.35 21.88
CA ASP A 288 2.70 8.17 20.70
C ASP A 288 3.03 7.29 19.48
N ASP A 289 3.67 6.14 19.68
CA ASP A 289 3.95 5.18 18.63
C ASP A 289 2.70 4.41 18.17
N ILE A 290 1.87 3.93 19.11
CA ILE A 290 0.63 3.20 18.81
C ILE A 290 -0.33 4.06 17.98
N VAL A 291 -0.42 5.36 18.25
CA VAL A 291 -1.30 6.26 17.47
C VAL A 291 -0.85 6.41 16.02
N LYS A 292 0.46 6.48 15.78
CA LYS A 292 1.03 6.58 14.42
C LYS A 292 0.96 5.24 13.68
N SER A 293 1.13 4.16 14.44
CA SER A 293 1.15 2.79 13.97
C SER A 293 -0.08 2.03 14.48
N TRP A 294 0.11 0.87 15.09
CA TRP A 294 -0.91 -0.02 15.60
C TRP A 294 -0.40 -0.69 16.88
N PHE A 295 -1.24 -1.54 17.48
CA PHE A 295 -0.81 -2.39 18.57
C PHE A 295 0.13 -3.48 18.05
N ASN A 296 1.43 -3.22 18.14
CA ASN A 296 2.44 -4.10 17.57
C ASN A 296 2.83 -5.21 18.56
N ARG A 297 2.52 -6.46 18.20
CA ARG A 297 2.84 -7.65 19.00
C ARG A 297 4.34 -7.90 19.15
N SER A 298 5.21 -7.29 18.35
CA SER A 298 6.67 -7.43 18.52
C SER A 298 7.16 -6.86 19.86
N PHE A 299 6.37 -6.01 20.51
CA PHE A 299 6.61 -5.52 21.86
C PHE A 299 5.92 -6.38 22.94
N ALA A 300 5.37 -7.54 22.59
CA ALA A 300 4.83 -8.47 23.57
C ALA A 300 5.89 -8.90 24.59
N GLY A 301 5.47 -9.07 25.84
CA GLY A 301 6.33 -9.52 26.93
C GLY A 301 7.04 -8.43 27.73
N VAL A 302 6.93 -7.15 27.35
CA VAL A 302 7.43 -6.02 28.16
C VAL A 302 6.85 -6.05 29.59
N ASN A 303 5.60 -6.45 29.73
CA ASN A 303 4.88 -6.53 31.00
C ASN A 303 4.52 -7.96 31.42
N GLY A 304 5.16 -8.97 30.80
CA GLY A 304 4.88 -10.38 30.99
C GLY A 304 3.99 -11.00 29.92
N THR A 305 4.00 -12.33 29.84
CA THR A 305 3.30 -13.11 28.80
C THR A 305 2.36 -14.16 29.37
N VAL A 306 1.88 -14.03 30.61
CA VAL A 306 1.16 -15.10 31.37
C VAL A 306 0.10 -15.84 30.55
N TYR A 307 -0.68 -15.14 29.72
CA TYR A 307 -1.76 -15.70 28.91
C TYR A 307 -1.46 -15.76 27.41
N GLY A 308 -0.21 -15.53 27.01
CA GLY A 308 0.24 -15.52 25.61
C GLY A 308 1.27 -14.44 25.30
N VAL A 309 2.02 -14.65 24.21
CA VAL A 309 2.96 -13.69 23.62
C VAL A 309 2.21 -12.86 22.57
N GLY A 310 1.40 -11.91 23.04
CA GLY A 310 0.58 -11.05 22.21
C GLY A 310 0.31 -9.70 22.87
N VAL A 311 -0.67 -8.97 22.34
CA VAL A 311 -1.09 -7.69 22.90
C VAL A 311 -2.22 -7.90 23.89
N TYR A 312 -2.05 -7.36 25.10
CA TYR A 312 -2.97 -7.52 26.21
C TYR A 312 -3.97 -6.36 26.25
N PHE A 313 -5.25 -6.70 26.37
CA PHE A 313 -6.35 -5.78 26.60
C PHE A 313 -7.14 -6.23 27.81
N SER A 314 -7.84 -5.30 28.44
CA SER A 314 -8.69 -5.62 29.58
C SER A 314 -10.07 -5.01 29.51
N SER A 315 -11.10 -5.75 29.94
CA SER A 315 -12.44 -5.18 30.14
C SER A 315 -12.52 -4.29 31.39
N ASP A 316 -11.49 -4.32 32.25
CA ASP A 316 -11.38 -3.52 33.45
C ASP A 316 -10.29 -2.43 33.31
N ALA A 317 -10.71 -1.16 33.38
CA ALA A 317 -9.78 -0.04 33.34
C ALA A 317 -8.86 -0.01 34.58
N ALA A 318 -9.34 -0.44 35.75
CA ALA A 318 -8.55 -0.49 36.97
C ALA A 318 -7.38 -1.48 36.87
N TYR A 319 -7.56 -2.57 36.13
CA TYR A 319 -6.48 -3.50 35.80
C TYR A 319 -5.46 -2.82 34.86
N SER A 320 -5.95 -2.18 33.80
CA SER A 320 -5.11 -1.46 32.83
C SER A 320 -4.33 -0.29 33.45
N HIS A 321 -4.84 0.31 34.53
CA HIS A 321 -4.17 1.40 35.26
C HIS A 321 -2.77 1.01 35.75
N GLY A 322 -2.56 -0.24 36.15
CA GLY A 322 -1.24 -0.73 36.60
C GLY A 322 -0.15 -0.62 35.53
N TYR A 323 -0.54 -0.59 34.25
CA TYR A 323 0.36 -0.49 33.10
C TYR A 323 0.44 0.94 32.53
N ALA A 324 -0.52 1.81 32.87
CA ALA A 324 -0.53 3.22 32.48
C ALA A 324 0.47 4.02 33.36
N ARG A 325 1.75 4.01 32.97
CA ARG A 325 2.83 4.64 33.76
C ARG A 325 2.68 6.17 33.80
N LEU A 326 3.05 6.73 34.96
CA LEU A 326 3.08 8.17 35.19
C LEU A 326 4.24 8.80 34.41
N ASN A 327 3.99 9.89 33.70
CA ASN A 327 5.03 10.66 33.02
C ASN A 327 5.51 11.86 33.87
N GLU A 328 6.45 12.63 33.33
CA GLU A 328 7.04 13.83 33.99
C GLU A 328 6.00 14.91 34.34
N ASN A 329 4.90 14.98 33.60
CA ASN A 329 3.80 15.93 33.84
C ASN A 329 2.77 15.41 34.87
N GLY A 330 3.02 14.26 35.48
CA GLY A 330 2.07 13.58 36.35
C GLY A 330 0.86 13.02 35.61
N GLU A 331 0.95 12.80 34.29
CA GLU A 331 -0.13 12.23 33.48
C GLU A 331 0.09 10.74 33.19
N ARG A 332 -1.01 10.02 32.96
CA ARG A 332 -1.07 8.62 32.56
C ARG A 332 -1.87 8.48 31.27
N ASN A 333 -1.55 7.47 30.47
CA ASN A 333 -2.16 7.22 29.17
C ASN A 333 -2.84 5.85 29.15
N MET A 334 -4.12 5.82 28.77
CA MET A 334 -4.87 4.58 28.60
C MET A 334 -5.71 4.66 27.33
N PHE A 335 -5.59 3.64 26.47
CA PHE A 335 -6.44 3.50 25.30
C PHE A 335 -7.77 2.87 25.65
N VAL A 336 -8.81 3.29 24.94
CA VAL A 336 -10.01 2.49 24.69
C VAL A 336 -9.90 2.00 23.24
N ALA A 337 -9.82 0.69 23.06
CA ALA A 337 -9.61 0.05 21.77
C ALA A 337 -10.81 -0.82 21.40
N ARG A 338 -11.15 -0.85 20.11
CA ARG A 338 -12.03 -1.86 19.53
C ARG A 338 -11.23 -3.11 19.26
N VAL A 339 -11.61 -4.24 19.85
CA VAL A 339 -10.84 -5.48 19.83
C VAL A 339 -11.72 -6.63 19.34
N LEU A 340 -11.27 -7.31 18.29
CA LEU A 340 -11.91 -8.50 17.75
C LEU A 340 -11.49 -9.73 18.57
N VAL A 341 -12.23 -10.02 19.66
CA VAL A 341 -11.88 -11.11 20.56
C VAL A 341 -12.15 -12.50 19.94
N GLY A 342 -13.16 -12.61 19.07
CA GLY A 342 -13.54 -13.87 18.43
C GLY A 342 -13.81 -15.01 19.42
N LYS A 343 -13.46 -16.24 19.03
CA LYS A 343 -13.49 -17.41 19.91
C LYS A 343 -12.31 -17.37 20.87
N THR A 344 -12.58 -17.41 22.18
CA THR A 344 -11.55 -17.29 23.22
C THR A 344 -11.24 -18.64 23.88
N THR A 345 -10.03 -18.80 24.39
CA THR A 345 -9.59 -19.98 25.16
C THR A 345 -8.63 -19.57 26.28
N PRO A 346 -8.49 -20.35 27.36
CA PRO A 346 -7.47 -20.08 28.37
C PRO A 346 -6.06 -19.98 27.78
N GLY A 347 -5.36 -18.90 28.11
CA GLY A 347 -4.00 -18.65 27.64
C GLY A 347 -2.90 -19.30 28.48
N ASN A 348 -1.71 -19.48 27.90
CA ASN A 348 -0.49 -19.79 28.65
C ASN A 348 0.72 -19.03 28.08
N SER A 349 1.81 -18.99 28.85
CA SER A 349 2.95 -18.12 28.56
C SER A 349 3.80 -18.46 27.36
N SER A 350 3.68 -19.69 26.84
CA SER A 350 4.42 -20.15 25.67
C SER A 350 3.69 -19.89 24.35
N MET A 351 2.39 -19.54 24.39
CA MET A 351 1.57 -19.38 23.19
C MET A 351 2.00 -18.15 22.38
N LYS A 352 2.49 -18.35 21.16
CA LYS A 352 2.79 -17.27 20.20
C LYS A 352 1.64 -17.01 19.21
N THR A 353 0.68 -17.92 19.18
CA THR A 353 -0.54 -17.89 18.37
C THR A 353 -1.66 -18.56 19.19
N PRO A 354 -2.93 -18.25 18.94
CA PRO A 354 -4.01 -18.98 19.59
C PRO A 354 -4.02 -20.45 19.11
N PRO A 355 -4.53 -21.40 19.92
CA PRO A 355 -4.75 -22.77 19.48
C PRO A 355 -5.70 -22.85 18.28
N PRO A 356 -5.63 -23.92 17.45
CA PRO A 356 -6.51 -24.08 16.30
C PRO A 356 -7.99 -23.91 16.67
N GLY A 357 -8.71 -23.08 15.92
CA GLY A 357 -10.12 -22.80 16.14
C GLY A 357 -10.43 -21.65 17.10
N PHE A 358 -9.41 -21.03 17.71
CA PHE A 358 -9.53 -19.86 18.55
C PHE A 358 -8.86 -18.63 17.93
N ASP A 359 -9.35 -17.45 18.30
CA ASP A 359 -8.92 -16.16 17.77
C ASP A 359 -8.11 -15.34 18.80
N SER A 360 -8.36 -15.55 20.09
CA SER A 360 -7.65 -14.90 21.18
C SER A 360 -7.56 -15.82 22.40
N THR A 361 -6.70 -15.46 23.36
CA THR A 361 -6.64 -16.12 24.67
C THR A 361 -7.12 -15.20 25.77
N THR A 362 -7.54 -15.77 26.90
CA THR A 362 -8.11 -15.03 28.02
C THR A 362 -7.70 -15.62 29.37
N ASP A 363 -7.82 -14.83 30.43
CA ASP A 363 -7.78 -15.32 31.82
C ASP A 363 -9.15 -15.86 32.30
N GLY A 364 -10.17 -15.82 31.43
CA GLY A 364 -11.54 -16.20 31.76
C GLY A 364 -12.32 -15.13 32.53
N ARG A 365 -11.74 -13.94 32.76
CA ARG A 365 -12.38 -12.84 33.48
C ARG A 365 -12.30 -11.55 32.69
N HIS A 366 -11.17 -10.85 32.78
CA HIS A 366 -11.05 -9.47 32.31
C HIS A 366 -9.86 -9.25 31.39
N ILE A 367 -9.07 -10.27 31.03
CA ILE A 367 -7.91 -10.15 30.14
C ILE A 367 -8.20 -10.84 28.82
N PHE A 368 -7.84 -10.19 27.72
CA PHE A 368 -7.86 -10.74 26.38
C PHE A 368 -6.50 -10.48 25.70
N VAL A 369 -5.94 -11.50 25.06
CA VAL A 369 -4.66 -11.41 24.36
C VAL A 369 -4.89 -11.68 22.87
N THR A 370 -4.58 -10.69 22.04
CA THR A 370 -4.64 -10.81 20.58
C THR A 370 -3.27 -11.13 20.01
N TYR A 371 -3.27 -11.81 18.86
CA TYR A 371 -2.06 -12.32 18.21
C TYR A 371 -1.84 -11.74 16.82
N HIS A 372 -2.80 -10.97 16.31
CA HIS A 372 -2.69 -10.24 15.06
C HIS A 372 -2.77 -8.73 15.30
N ASP A 373 -1.84 -8.03 14.65
CA ASP A 373 -1.66 -6.57 14.70
C ASP A 373 -2.92 -5.77 14.31
N VAL A 374 -3.78 -6.37 13.49
CA VAL A 374 -5.02 -5.78 12.96
C VAL A 374 -6.28 -6.25 13.70
N GLN A 375 -6.15 -7.06 14.76
CA GLN A 375 -7.30 -7.45 15.61
C GLN A 375 -7.78 -6.32 16.53
N ALA A 376 -7.03 -5.21 16.63
CA ALA A 376 -7.39 -4.11 17.49
C ALA A 376 -7.17 -2.74 16.83
N TYR A 377 -8.13 -1.85 17.03
CA TYR A 377 -8.04 -0.44 16.62
C TYR A 377 -8.08 0.45 17.86
N ALA A 378 -7.08 1.30 18.03
CA ALA A 378 -7.08 2.31 19.09
C ALA A 378 -8.13 3.38 18.74
N GLU A 379 -9.23 3.44 19.48
CA GLU A 379 -10.35 4.34 19.18
C GLU A 379 -10.21 5.68 19.91
N TYR A 380 -9.86 5.61 21.20
CA TYR A 380 -9.64 6.78 22.04
C TYR A 380 -8.38 6.64 22.88
N LEU A 381 -7.73 7.77 23.17
CA LEU A 381 -6.67 7.89 24.18
C LEU A 381 -7.16 8.79 25.31
N ILE A 382 -7.24 8.25 26.52
CA ILE A 382 -7.58 8.96 27.74
C ILE A 382 -6.27 9.36 28.43
N THR A 383 -6.08 10.67 28.61
CA THR A 383 -5.02 11.20 29.47
C THR A 383 -5.63 11.66 30.79
N TYR A 384 -5.10 11.14 31.91
CA TYR A 384 -5.61 11.41 33.26
C TYR A 384 -4.46 11.49 34.27
N LYS A 385 -4.73 12.00 35.47
CA LYS A 385 -3.76 12.03 36.58
C LYS A 385 -4.19 11.12 37.71
#